data_AF-A0A2S2P0V1-F1
#
_entry.id   AF-A0A2S2P0V1-F1
#
_cell.length_a   1.000
_cell.length_b   1.000
_cell.length_c   1.000
_cell.angle_alpha   90.00
_cell.angle_beta   90.00
_cell.angle_gamma   90.00
#
_symmetry.space_group_name_H-M   'P 1'
#
loop_
_entity.id
_entity.type
_entity.pdbx_description
1 polymer ?
#
loop_
_entity_poly.entity_id
_entity_poly.type
_entity_poly.pdbx_seq_one_letter_code
_entity_poly.pdbx_strand_id
1 'polypeptide(L)'
;MSDESNLTDPTQAAVHEILRQLIQQNNTRDQQVLNILENIVSQRAQPVPPLGTIPNLNATIRTFDGESDDAGQAQGWLSSLETTALLNQWPDLHKLEATRSHLTGVARN
;
A
#
# COMPACT_ATOMS: atom_id res chain seq x y z
N MET A 1 54.26 43.74 33.74
CA MET A 1 53.26 43.86 32.67
C MET A 1 52.94 42.45 32.24
N SER A 2 51.70 42.04 32.49
CA SER A 2 51.24 40.66 32.40
C SER A 2 50.93 40.33 30.94
N ASP A 3 51.70 39.42 30.34
CA ASP A 3 51.32 38.79 29.08
C ASP A 3 50.50 37.55 29.40
N GLU A 4 49.19 37.73 29.37
CA GLU A 4 48.16 36.69 29.42
C GLU A 4 48.24 35.88 28.11
N SER A 5 49.19 34.96 28.03
CA SER A 5 49.29 34.03 26.91
C SER A 5 48.21 32.97 27.09
N ASN A 6 47.09 33.24 26.43
CA ASN A 6 45.90 32.42 26.28
C ASN A 6 46.26 31.02 25.75
N LEU A 7 46.67 30.12 26.65
CA LEU A 7 46.79 28.69 26.36
C LEU A 7 45.37 28.10 26.35
N THR A 8 44.69 28.22 25.21
CA THR A 8 43.58 27.32 24.91
C THR A 8 44.12 25.90 24.92
N ASP A 9 43.75 25.16 25.96
CA ASP A 9 44.09 23.76 26.17
C ASP A 9 43.75 22.96 24.89
N PRO A 10 44.71 22.23 24.27
CA PRO A 10 44.48 21.50 23.02
C PRO A 10 43.29 20.54 23.10
N THR A 11 42.96 20.09 24.31
CA THR A 11 41.81 19.26 24.63
C THR A 11 40.48 20.01 24.46
N GLN A 12 40.43 21.28 24.84
CA GLN A 12 39.25 22.13 24.70
C GLN A 12 38.98 22.47 23.23
N ALA A 13 40.03 22.76 22.45
CA ALA A 13 39.94 22.97 21.01
C ALA A 13 39.39 21.73 20.27
N ALA A 14 39.83 20.53 20.64
CA ALA A 14 39.35 19.28 20.07
C ALA A 14 37.86 19.02 20.37
N VAL A 15 37.41 19.30 21.60
CA VAL A 15 35.99 19.16 21.99
C VAL A 15 35.10 20.15 21.23
N HIS A 16 35.54 21.39 21.04
CA HIS A 16 34.81 22.38 20.25
C HIS A 16 34.70 21.98 18.78
N GLU A 17 35.76 21.39 18.21
CA GLU A 17 35.74 20.88 16.84
C GLU A 17 34.77 19.69 16.68
N ILE A 18 34.77 18.75 17.61
CA ILE A 18 33.84 17.61 17.61
C ILE A 18 32.38 18.08 17.71
N LEU A 19 32.09 19.03 18.60
CA LEU A 19 30.75 19.63 18.73
C LEU A 19 30.32 20.33 17.44
N ARG A 20 31.24 21.05 16.79
CA ARG A 20 30.99 21.72 15.51
C ARG A 20 30.65 20.69 14.42
N GLN A 21 31.41 19.60 14.35
CA GLN A 21 31.16 18.51 13.40
C GLN A 21 29.81 17.83 13.65
N LEU A 22 29.44 17.59 14.91
CA LEU A 22 28.14 17.01 15.26
C LEU A 22 26.96 17.91 14.87
N ILE A 23 27.07 19.22 15.10
CA ILE A 23 26.05 20.19 14.68
C ILE A 23 25.92 20.21 13.16
N GLN A 24 27.06 20.23 12.45
CA GLN A 24 27.07 20.23 11.00
C GLN A 24 26.48 18.92 10.42
N GLN A 25 26.77 17.79 11.06
CA GLN A 25 26.20 16.50 10.69
C GLN A 25 24.68 16.48 10.90
N ASN A 26 24.19 17.02 12.02
CA ASN A 26 22.74 17.12 12.27
C ASN A 26 22.05 17.99 11.23
N ASN A 27 22.58 19.18 10.95
CA ASN A 27 22.02 20.06 9.91
C ASN A 27 21.97 19.38 8.54
N THR A 28 23.00 18.61 8.20
CA THR A 28 23.06 17.86 6.93
C THR A 28 22.03 16.73 6.89
N ARG A 29 21.86 16.01 8.01
CA ARG A 29 20.84 14.96 8.13
C ARG A 29 19.44 15.54 7.96
N ASP A 30 19.15 16.67 8.58
CA ASP A 30 17.83 17.31 8.50
C ASP A 30 17.52 17.76 7.06
N GLN A 31 18.50 18.30 6.34
CA GLN A 31 18.36 18.63 4.92
C GLN A 31 18.08 17.38 4.06
N GLN A 32 18.74 16.26 4.34
CA GLN A 32 18.48 15.01 3.62
C GLN A 32 17.07 14.49 3.87
N VAL A 33 16.57 14.57 5.10
CA VAL A 33 15.19 14.16 5.44
C VAL A 33 14.18 15.01 4.69
N LEU A 34 14.37 16.34 4.64
CA LEU A 34 13.48 17.23 3.89
C LEU A 34 13.45 16.89 2.40
N ASN A 35 14.61 16.64 1.79
CA ASN A 35 14.69 16.24 0.37
C ASN A 35 13.97 14.90 0.11
N ILE A 36 14.09 13.92 1.02
CA ILE A 36 13.38 12.65 0.90
C ILE A 36 11.87 12.87 0.97
N LEU A 37 11.40 13.68 1.93
CA LEU A 37 9.98 13.99 2.07
C LEU A 37 9.43 14.71 0.85
N GLU A 38 10.13 15.68 0.29
CA GLU A 38 9.72 16.39 -0.92
C GLU A 38 9.62 15.44 -2.13
N ASN A 39 10.57 14.52 -2.28
CA ASN A 39 10.54 13.49 -3.31
C ASN A 39 9.34 12.54 -3.14
N ILE A 40 9.01 12.14 -1.90
CA ILE A 40 7.86 11.27 -1.61
C ILE A 40 6.55 12.00 -1.92
N VAL A 41 6.42 13.27 -1.53
CA VAL A 41 5.23 14.08 -1.79
C VAL A 41 5.05 14.28 -3.30
N SER A 42 6.13 14.58 -4.02
CA SER A 42 6.12 14.77 -5.48
C SER A 42 5.77 13.49 -6.23
N GLN A 43 6.20 12.33 -5.74
CA GLN A 43 5.85 11.02 -6.31
C GLN A 43 4.38 10.63 -6.03
N ARG A 44 3.83 10.99 -4.86
CA ARG A 44 2.41 10.78 -4.54
C ARG A 44 1.46 11.72 -5.30
N ALA A 45 1.96 12.86 -5.77
CA ALA A 45 1.21 13.80 -6.59
C ALA A 45 1.12 13.40 -8.08
N GLN A 46 1.82 12.34 -8.49
CA GLN A 46 1.67 11.81 -9.84
C GLN A 46 0.27 11.19 -9.97
N PRO A 47 -0.52 11.60 -10.98
CA PRO A 47 -1.78 10.93 -11.28
C PRO A 47 -1.47 9.46 -11.53
N VAL A 48 -2.11 8.56 -10.79
CA VAL A 48 -2.11 7.14 -11.14
C VAL A 48 -2.57 7.08 -12.60
N PRO A 49 -1.75 6.55 -13.54
CA PRO A 49 -2.19 6.44 -14.93
C PRO A 49 -3.53 5.70 -14.91
N PRO A 50 -4.54 6.17 -15.66
CA PRO A 50 -5.83 5.52 -15.67
C PRO A 50 -5.58 4.06 -16.02
N LEU A 51 -5.86 3.17 -15.07
CA LEU A 51 -5.82 1.73 -15.28
C LEU A 51 -6.75 1.48 -16.47
N GLY A 52 -6.15 1.31 -17.64
CA GLY A 52 -6.85 0.99 -18.87
C GLY A 52 -7.60 -0.29 -18.60
N THR A 53 -8.93 -0.17 -18.51
CA THR A 53 -9.86 -1.25 -18.17
C THR A 53 -9.58 -1.94 -16.83
N ILE A 54 -10.23 -1.47 -15.76
CA ILE A 54 -10.49 -2.34 -14.61
C ILE A 54 -11.31 -3.52 -15.15
N PRO A 55 -10.83 -4.77 -15.04
CA PRO A 55 -11.59 -5.92 -15.51
C PRO A 55 -12.90 -5.99 -14.73
N ASN A 56 -14.03 -6.09 -15.44
CA ASN A 56 -15.30 -6.35 -14.80
C ASN A 56 -15.33 -7.81 -14.33
N LEU A 57 -14.84 -8.03 -13.12
CA LEU A 57 -14.73 -9.37 -12.53
C LEU A 57 -16.11 -10.04 -12.32
N ASN A 58 -17.21 -9.28 -12.29
CA ASN A 58 -18.56 -9.86 -12.30
C ASN A 58 -18.82 -10.68 -13.57
N ALA A 59 -18.28 -10.29 -14.72
CA ALA A 59 -18.46 -11.02 -15.97
C ALA A 59 -17.74 -12.39 -15.98
N THR A 60 -16.90 -12.66 -14.99
CA THR A 60 -16.18 -13.93 -14.85
C THR A 60 -17.02 -15.00 -14.14
N ILE A 61 -18.05 -14.60 -13.38
CA ILE A 61 -18.97 -15.53 -12.71
C ILE A 61 -19.96 -16.07 -13.74
N ARG A 62 -19.91 -17.38 -13.99
CA ARG A 62 -20.91 -18.04 -14.85
C ARG A 62 -22.24 -18.16 -14.12
N THR A 63 -23.33 -18.34 -14.86
CA THR A 63 -24.61 -18.72 -14.27
C THR A 63 -24.59 -20.18 -13.81
N PHE A 64 -25.31 -20.48 -12.73
CA PHE A 64 -25.51 -21.84 -12.23
C PHE A 64 -26.99 -22.20 -12.31
N ASP A 65 -27.30 -23.24 -13.07
CA ASP A 65 -28.67 -23.71 -13.32
C ASP A 65 -29.11 -24.83 -12.36
N GLY A 66 -28.16 -25.57 -11.78
CA GLY A 66 -28.40 -26.70 -10.87
C GLY A 66 -28.91 -27.96 -11.58
N GLU A 67 -28.81 -28.06 -12.91
CA GLU A 67 -29.30 -29.23 -13.65
C GLU A 67 -28.33 -30.42 -13.59
N SER A 68 -27.04 -30.17 -13.34
CA SER A 68 -26.05 -31.23 -13.20
C SER A 68 -26.01 -31.79 -11.78
N ASP A 69 -26.08 -33.12 -11.64
CA ASP A 69 -25.77 -33.84 -10.40
C ASP A 69 -24.25 -33.86 -10.07
N ASP A 70 -23.45 -33.07 -10.79
CA ASP A 70 -22.01 -32.97 -10.59
C ASP A 70 -21.67 -31.98 -9.46
N ALA A 71 -21.39 -32.53 -8.29
CA ALA A 71 -20.94 -31.76 -7.13
C ALA A 71 -19.65 -30.95 -7.40
N GLY A 72 -18.79 -31.41 -8.30
CA GLY A 72 -17.57 -30.70 -8.69
C GLY A 72 -17.85 -29.39 -9.42
N GLN A 73 -18.89 -29.37 -10.26
CA GLN A 73 -19.32 -28.15 -10.96
C GLN A 73 -19.94 -27.13 -10.00
N ALA A 74 -20.76 -27.58 -9.06
CA ALA A 74 -21.31 -26.70 -8.02
C ALA A 74 -20.20 -26.08 -7.17
N GLN A 75 -19.19 -26.88 -6.77
CA GLN A 75 -18.07 -26.40 -5.98
C GLN A 75 -17.16 -25.44 -6.77
N GLY A 76 -16.88 -25.73 -8.04
CA GLY A 76 -16.10 -24.85 -8.91
C GLY A 76 -16.79 -23.51 -9.16
N TRP A 77 -18.11 -23.52 -9.32
CA TRP A 77 -18.90 -22.30 -9.43
C TRP A 77 -18.84 -21.45 -8.15
N LEU A 78 -19.06 -22.06 -6.99
CA LEU A 78 -19.00 -21.37 -5.70
C LEU A 78 -17.61 -20.75 -5.46
N SER A 79 -16.55 -21.51 -5.73
CA SER A 79 -15.17 -21.05 -5.60
C SER A 79 -14.87 -19.85 -6.51
N SER A 80 -15.45 -19.83 -7.71
CA SER A 80 -15.31 -18.70 -8.65
C SER A 80 -15.99 -17.43 -8.10
N LEU A 81 -17.17 -17.58 -7.48
CA LEU A 81 -17.89 -16.47 -6.84
C LEU A 81 -17.14 -15.94 -5.62
N GLU A 82 -16.64 -16.83 -4.76
CA GLU A 82 -15.84 -16.46 -3.58
C GLU A 82 -14.55 -15.74 -3.97
N THR A 83 -13.84 -16.24 -4.99
CA THR A 83 -12.61 -15.61 -5.49
C THR A 83 -12.91 -14.21 -6.03
N THR A 84 -13.99 -14.06 -6.78
CA THR A 84 -14.43 -12.76 -7.32
C THR A 84 -14.79 -11.80 -6.19
N ALA A 85 -15.55 -12.27 -5.20
CA ALA A 85 -15.91 -11.49 -4.03
C ALA A 85 -14.68 -11.05 -3.22
N LEU A 86 -13.68 -11.92 -3.07
CA LEU A 86 -12.43 -11.61 -2.38
C LEU A 86 -11.63 -10.54 -3.12
N LEU A 87 -11.47 -10.68 -4.43
CA LEU A 87 -10.73 -9.71 -5.26
C LEU A 87 -11.37 -8.31 -5.27
N ASN A 88 -12.70 -8.24 -5.22
CA ASN A 88 -13.43 -6.98 -5.18
C ASN A 88 -13.75 -6.49 -3.76
N GLN A 89 -13.31 -7.22 -2.72
CA GLN A 89 -13.59 -6.91 -1.32
C GLN A 89 -15.09 -6.72 -1.03
N TRP A 90 -15.94 -7.59 -1.59
CA TRP A 90 -17.38 -7.47 -1.40
C TRP A 90 -17.80 -7.74 0.06
N PRO A 91 -18.68 -6.90 0.62
CA PRO A 91 -19.38 -7.24 1.86
C PRO A 91 -20.34 -8.42 1.63
N ASP A 92 -20.68 -9.14 2.69
CA ASP A 92 -21.48 -10.37 2.59
C ASP A 92 -22.86 -10.16 1.95
N LEU A 93 -23.45 -8.97 2.14
CA LEU A 93 -24.71 -8.61 1.48
C LEU A 93 -24.57 -8.64 -0.06
N HIS A 94 -23.50 -8.05 -0.60
CA HIS A 94 -23.25 -8.05 -2.05
C HIS A 94 -22.92 -9.46 -2.56
N LYS A 95 -22.25 -10.30 -1.77
CA LYS A 95 -22.04 -11.71 -2.12
C LYS A 95 -23.36 -12.42 -2.29
N LEU A 96 -24.28 -12.28 -1.34
CA LEU A 96 -25.62 -12.90 -1.39
C LEU A 96 -26.42 -12.42 -2.60
N GLU A 97 -26.40 -11.11 -2.88
CA GLU A 97 -27.07 -10.54 -4.05
C GLU A 97 -26.48 -11.06 -5.36
N ALA A 98 -25.14 -11.11 -5.46
CA ALA A 98 -24.43 -11.63 -6.61
C ALA A 98 -24.68 -13.14 -6.82
N THR A 99 -24.68 -13.94 -5.75
CA THR A 99 -25.07 -15.35 -5.81
C THR A 99 -26.47 -15.46 -6.39
N ARG A 100 -27.44 -14.74 -5.83
CA ARG A 100 -28.83 -14.77 -6.30
C ARG A 100 -28.99 -14.34 -7.76
N SER A 101 -28.21 -13.36 -8.23
CA SER A 101 -28.30 -12.88 -9.62
C SER A 101 -27.73 -13.86 -10.64
N HIS A 102 -26.79 -14.73 -10.23
CA HIS A 102 -26.16 -15.73 -11.10
C HIS A 102 -26.81 -17.12 -10.99
N LEU A 103 -27.80 -17.30 -10.12
CA LEU A 103 -28.65 -18.49 -10.13
C LEU A 103 -29.70 -18.41 -11.24
N THR A 104 -29.86 -19.50 -11.98
CA THR A 104 -30.86 -19.66 -13.05
C THR A 104 -31.53 -21.04 -12.93
N GLY A 105 -32.54 -21.33 -13.76
CA GLY A 105 -33.11 -22.69 -13.83
C GLY A 105 -33.67 -23.22 -12.51
N VAL A 106 -33.38 -24.49 -12.22
CA VAL A 106 -33.82 -25.17 -10.98
C VAL A 106 -33.14 -24.62 -9.74
N ALA A 107 -31.92 -24.08 -9.85
CA ALA A 107 -31.19 -23.51 -8.73
C ALA A 107 -31.74 -22.16 -8.23
N ARG A 108 -32.63 -21.51 -9.00
CA ARG A 108 -33.26 -20.22 -8.63
C ARG A 108 -34.65 -20.38 -7.99
N ASN A 109 -35.34 -21.49 -8.25
CA ASN A 109 -36.73 -21.74 -7.84
C ASN A 109 -36.77 -22.59 -6.56
#